data_AF-A0A356BVF1-F1
#
_entry.id   AF-A0A356BVF1-F1
#
_cell.length_a   1.000
_cell.length_b   1.000
_cell.length_c   1.000
_cell.angle_alpha   90.00
_cell.angle_beta   90.00
_cell.angle_gamma   90.00
#
_symmetry.space_group_name_H-M   'P 1'
#
loop_
_entity.id
_entity.type
_entity.pdbx_description
1 polymer ?
#
loop_
_entity_poly.entity_id
_entity_poly.type
_entity_poly.pdbx_seq_one_letter_code
_entity_poly.pdbx_strand_id
1 'polypeptide(L)' 'MAKKQVPLRLSVRLYEEIAAWAEDDFRSVNGQIEFLLTECVRQRKKTGKYIPDHTGAGRNQADSDR' A
#
# COMPACT_ATOMS: atom_id res chain seq x y z
N MET A 1 21.91 10.08 -6.77
CA MET A 1 21.71 10.28 -5.32
C MET A 1 21.58 8.92 -4.66
N ALA A 2 22.29 8.66 -3.56
CA ALA A 2 22.17 7.39 -2.84
C ALA A 2 20.82 7.31 -2.10
N LYS A 3 20.12 6.18 -2.21
CA LYS A 3 18.88 5.94 -1.44
C LYS A 3 19.24 5.66 0.01
N LYS A 4 18.51 6.27 0.95
CA LYS A 4 18.70 6.02 2.39
C LYS A 4 18.19 4.62 2.72
N GLN A 5 19.06 3.77 3.25
CA GLN A 5 18.65 2.46 3.74
C GLN A 5 17.98 2.63 5.12
N VAL A 6 16.79 2.08 5.26
CA VAL A 6 16.03 2.08 6.52
C VAL A 6 15.66 0.62 6.83
N PRO A 7 16.04 0.08 8.01
CA PRO A 7 15.64 -1.26 8.37
C PRO A 7 14.12 -1.31 8.57
N LEU A 8 13.45 -2.17 7.81
CA LEU A 8 12.00 -2.35 7.86
C LEU A 8 11.68 -3.69 8.51
N ARG A 9 10.80 -3.69 9.51
CA ARG A 9 10.30 -4.90 10.16
C ARG A 9 8.97 -5.28 9.53
N LEU A 10 8.91 -6.44 8.90
CA LEU A 10 7.69 -7.00 8.30
C LEU A 10 7.46 -8.40 8.88
N SER A 11 6.19 -8.83 8.95
CA SER A 11 5.92 -10.26 9.13
C SER A 11 6.36 -11.03 7.89
N VAL A 12 6.75 -12.28 8.06
CA VAL A 12 7.19 -13.15 6.94
C VAL A 12 6.10 -13.24 5.88
N ARG A 13 4.85 -13.48 6.30
CA ARG A 13 3.70 -13.55 5.40
C ARG A 13 3.52 -12.29 4.55
N LEU A 14 3.62 -11.10 5.16
CA LEU A 14 3.47 -9.85 4.41
C LEU A 14 4.60 -9.68 3.39
N TYR A 15 5.82 -10.08 3.75
CA TYR A 15 6.94 -10.05 2.81
C TYR A 15 6.70 -10.98 1.62
N GLU A 16 6.21 -12.20 1.85
CA GLU A 16 5.89 -13.16 0.80
C GLU A 16 4.78 -12.64 -0.13
N GLU A 17 3.72 -12.06 0.42
CA GLU A 17 2.63 -11.45 -0.35
C GLU A 17 3.14 -10.29 -1.23
N ILE A 18 4.03 -9.43 -0.70
CA ILE A 18 4.66 -8.35 -1.48
C ILE A 18 5.60 -8.91 -2.55
N ALA A 19 6.34 -9.98 -2.25
CA ALA A 19 7.29 -10.59 -3.17
C ALA A 19 6.59 -11.24 -4.36
N ALA A 20 5.51 -11.99 -4.11
CA ALA A 20 4.67 -12.57 -5.16
C ALA A 20 4.09 -11.47 -6.07
N TRP A 21 3.57 -10.39 -5.48
CA TRP A 21 3.07 -9.26 -6.26
C TRP A 21 4.17 -8.57 -7.07
N ALA A 22 5.37 -8.43 -6.52
CA ALA A 22 6.50 -7.88 -7.27
C ALA A 22 6.86 -8.78 -8.46
N GLU A 23 6.81 -10.10 -8.30
CA GLU A 23 7.04 -11.07 -9.38
C GLU A 23 5.99 -10.96 -10.48
N ASP A 24 4.71 -10.90 -10.12
CA ASP A 24 3.58 -10.73 -11.07
C ASP A 24 3.73 -9.46 -11.92
N ASP A 25 4.24 -8.38 -11.32
CA ASP A 25 4.47 -7.10 -11.99
C ASP A 25 5.86 -6.97 -12.64
N PHE A 26 6.67 -8.05 -12.67
CA PHE A 26 8.06 -8.08 -13.15
C PHE A 26 8.94 -6.98 -12.53
N ARG A 27 8.80 -6.77 -11.22
CA ARG A 27 9.52 -5.78 -10.41
C ARG A 27 10.37 -6.43 -9.33
N SER A 28 11.41 -5.72 -8.88
CA SER A 28 12.12 -6.12 -7.66
C SER A 28 11.26 -5.86 -6.42
N VAL A 29 11.43 -6.67 -5.38
CA VAL A 29 10.73 -6.50 -4.09
C VAL A 29 10.92 -5.10 -3.52
N ASN A 30 12.16 -4.57 -3.53
CA ASN A 30 12.44 -3.21 -3.06
C ASN A 30 11.73 -2.14 -3.92
N GLY A 31 11.69 -2.33 -5.24
CA GLY A 31 10.96 -1.45 -6.15
C GLY A 31 9.45 -1.47 -5.89
N GLN A 32 8.89 -2.65 -5.56
CA GLN A 32 7.49 -2.78 -5.19
C GLN A 32 7.18 -2.06 -3.87
N ILE A 33 8.01 -2.25 -2.83
CA ILE A 33 7.85 -1.55 -1.55
C ILE A 33 7.91 -0.02 -1.76
N GLU A 34 8.86 0.47 -2.55
CA GLU A 34 8.99 1.90 -2.86
C GLU A 34 7.77 2.45 -3.59
N PHE A 35 7.23 1.70 -4.57
CA PHE A 35 6.02 2.07 -5.27
C PHE A 35 4.83 2.20 -4.32
N LEU A 36 4.59 1.19 -3.47
CA LEU A 36 3.48 1.18 -2.52
C LEU A 36 3.56 2.35 -1.54
N LEU A 37 4.73 2.59 -0.95
CA LEU A 37 4.93 3.70 -0.03
C LEU A 37 4.75 5.06 -0.72
N THR A 38 5.23 5.20 -1.96
CA THR A 38 5.05 6.41 -2.77
C THR A 38 3.57 6.67 -3.02
N GLU A 39 2.82 5.64 -3.39
CA GLU A 39 1.39 5.74 -3.65
C GLU A 39 0.61 6.09 -2.38
N CYS A 40 0.91 5.46 -1.25
CA CYS A 40 0.28 5.80 0.03
C CYS A 40 0.50 7.28 0.41
N VAL A 41 1.73 7.80 0.26
CA VAL A 41 2.03 9.21 0.54
C VAL A 41 1.34 10.15 -0.45
N ARG A 42 1.31 9.79 -1.75
CA ARG A 42 0.64 10.56 -2.80
C ARG A 42 -0.86 10.66 -2.54
N GLN A 43 -1.50 9.55 -2.18
CA GLN A 43 -2.92 9.51 -1.83
C GLN A 43 -3.22 10.35 -0.58
N ARG A 44 -2.42 10.20 0.48
CA ARG A 44 -2.57 11.01 1.70
C ARG A 44 -2.50 12.51 1.41
N LYS A 45 -1.59 12.93 0.52
CA LYS A 45 -1.50 14.34 0.11
C LYS A 45 -2.71 14.82 -0.70
N LYS A 46 -3.33 13.93 -1.50
CA LYS A 46 -4.46 14.27 -2.38
C LYS A 46 -5.80 14.27 -1.64
N THR A 47 -6.09 13.25 -0.84
CA THR A 47 -7.41 13.01 -0.24
C THR A 47 -7.41 13.09 1.29
N GLY A 48 -6.23 13.22 1.92
CA GLY A 48 -6.08 13.10 3.37
C GLY A 48 -6.15 11.66 3.90
N LYS A 49 -6.51 10.67 3.06
CA LYS A 49 -6.65 9.26 3.43
C LYS A 49 -5.42 8.46 3.03
N TYR A 50 -5.08 7.44 3.83
CA TYR A 50 -3.96 6.52 3.55
C TYR A 50 -4.39 5.26 2.80
N ILE A 51 -5.69 5.07 2.57
CA ILE A 51 -6.28 3.94 1.85
C ILE A 51 -6.99 4.47 0.60
N PRO A 52 -6.79 3.86 -0.57
CA PRO A 52 -7.51 4.24 -1.79
C PRO A 52 -9.01 3.93 -1.67
N ASP A 53 -9.86 4.88 -2.10
CA ASP A 53 -11.33 4.75 -2.07
C ASP A 53 -11.88 3.58 -2.91
N HIS A 54 -11.05 2.94 -3.74
CA HIS A 54 -11.42 1.79 -4.60
C HIS A 54 -11.39 0.44 -3.87
N THR A 55 -10.88 0.40 -2.63
CA THR A 55 -11.15 -0.74 -1.74
C THR A 55 -12.50 -0.49 -1.07
N GLY A 56 -13.53 -1.24 -1.48
CA GLY A 56 -14.92 -1.12 -1.03
C GLY A 56 -15.18 -1.38 0.46
N ALA A 57 -14.24 -1.09 1.36
CA ALA A 57 -14.42 -1.07 2.81
C ALA A 57 -15.05 0.26 3.31
N GLY A 58 -15.91 0.86 2.47
CA GLY A 58 -16.70 2.05 2.78
C GLY A 58 -18.22 1.82 2.67
N ARG A 59 -18.68 0.58 2.43
CA ARG A 59 -20.09 0.21 2.66
C ARG A 59 -20.26 -0.19 4.13
N ASN A 60 -20.18 0.80 5.02
CA ASN A 60 -21.01 0.72 6.22
C ASN A 60 -22.44 0.98 5.76
N GLN A 61 -23.21 -0.10 5.76
CA GLN A 61 -24.64 -0.11 5.58
C GLN A 61 -25.29 0.90 6.53
N ALA A 62 -25.87 1.95 5.94
CA ALA A 62 -27.06 2.67 6.40
C ALA A 62 -27.19 3.01 7.90
N ASP A 63 -26.67 4.18 8.28
CA ASP A 63 -27.54 5.16 8.95
C ASP A 63 -28.47 5.75 7.88
N SER A 64 -29.56 5.05 7.57
CA SER A 64 -30.72 5.63 6.87
C SER A 64 -31.87 4.62 6.88
N ASP A 65 -32.67 4.65 7.94
CA ASP A 65 -34.14 4.80 7.86
C ASP A 65 -34.82 4.34 9.16
N ARG A 66 -35.25 5.34 9.95
CA ARG A 66 -36.27 5.32 11.03
C ARG A 66 -35.92 4.66 12.36
#